data_AF-A0A251N725-F1
#
_entry.id   AF-A0A251N725-F1
#
_cell.length_a   1.000
_cell.length_b   1.000
_cell.length_c   1.000
_cell.angle_alpha   90.00
_cell.angle_beta   90.00
_cell.angle_gamma   90.00
#
_symmetry.space_group_name_H-M   'P 1'
#
loop_
_entity.id
_entity.type
_entity.pdbx_description
1 polymer ?
#
loop_
_entity_poly.entity_id
_entity_poly.type
_entity_poly.pdbx_seq_one_letter_code
_entity_poly.pdbx_strand_id
1 'polypeptide(L)'
;MSSKKQAIFISSLVILWYSSNIGVILLNKFLLSNYGFRFPIFLTMCHMAACAILSYISIVFLKVVPLQTLKSKSQFVKIATLSVVFCGSVVGGNISLRYLAVSFNQAVGATTPFFTALFAYLATLKREAWVTYAALVPVVTGVVIASGGEPSFHFFGFVMCISATAARAFKSVLQGILLSSEGEKLNSMNLLLYMSPIAILVLLPAALIMEPNVVDDTLSLGREHKFMWLLLLVNSVMAYSANLSNFLVTKHTSALTLQVLTSLTLFFLVLCVLHNYFPNY
;
A
#
# COMPACT_ATOMS: atom_id res chain seq x y z
N MET A 1 -13.86 22.85 -14.89
CA MET A 1 -12.39 22.89 -15.11
C MET A 1 -12.15 22.53 -16.58
N SER A 2 -11.28 23.22 -17.32
CA SER A 2 -10.98 22.82 -18.73
C SER A 2 -10.35 21.42 -18.76
N SER A 3 -10.66 20.61 -19.78
CA SER A 3 -10.14 19.24 -19.95
C SER A 3 -8.60 19.18 -19.81
N LYS A 4 -7.88 20.17 -20.34
CA LYS A 4 -6.41 20.30 -20.18
C LYS A 4 -5.99 20.53 -18.72
N LYS A 5 -6.69 21.38 -17.97
CA LYS A 5 -6.38 21.64 -16.55
C LYS A 5 -6.61 20.40 -15.70
N GLN A 6 -7.64 19.60 -16.02
CA GLN A 6 -7.92 18.34 -15.34
C GLN A 6 -6.86 17.28 -15.63
N ALA A 7 -6.43 17.16 -16.90
CA ALA A 7 -5.34 16.26 -17.27
C ALA A 7 -4.04 16.61 -16.54
N ILE A 8 -3.65 17.90 -16.52
CA ILE A 8 -2.44 18.36 -15.81
C ILE A 8 -2.54 18.05 -14.31
N PHE A 9 -3.70 18.30 -13.69
CA PHE A 9 -3.89 18.01 -12.27
C PHE A 9 -3.73 16.51 -11.95
N ILE A 10 -4.36 15.64 -12.74
CA ILE A 10 -4.26 14.18 -12.55
C ILE A 10 -2.82 13.71 -12.77
N SER A 11 -2.15 14.19 -13.82
CA SER A 11 -0.75 13.86 -14.07
C SER A 11 0.17 14.28 -12.93
N SER A 12 0.00 15.48 -12.37
CA SER A 12 0.78 15.93 -11.21
C SER A 12 0.54 15.06 -9.97
N LEU A 13 -0.72 14.63 -9.72
CA LEU A 13 -1.03 13.71 -8.62
C LEU A 13 -0.36 12.35 -8.82
N VAL A 14 -0.36 11.84 -10.05
CA VAL A 14 0.28 10.58 -10.41
C VAL A 14 1.80 10.69 -10.19
N ILE A 15 2.45 11.75 -10.68
CA ILE A 15 3.89 11.98 -10.47
C ILE A 15 4.23 12.06 -8.97
N LEU A 16 3.45 12.81 -8.19
CA LEU A 16 3.63 12.89 -6.74
C LEU A 16 3.52 11.51 -6.08
N TRP A 17 2.50 10.75 -6.48
CA TRP A 17 2.28 9.39 -5.98
C TRP A 17 3.45 8.46 -6.31
N TYR A 18 3.93 8.46 -7.56
CA TYR A 18 5.10 7.69 -7.98
C TYR A 18 6.34 8.05 -7.15
N SER A 19 6.68 9.34 -7.09
CA SER A 19 7.85 9.85 -6.37
C SER A 19 7.81 9.50 -4.88
N SER A 20 6.65 9.67 -4.23
CA SER A 20 6.50 9.30 -2.82
C SER A 20 6.58 7.80 -2.60
N ASN A 21 6.02 6.95 -3.47
CA ASN A 21 6.14 5.49 -3.34
C ASN A 21 7.58 5.01 -3.51
N ILE A 22 8.30 5.52 -4.52
CA ILE A 22 9.72 5.21 -4.71
C ILE A 22 10.52 5.64 -3.48
N GLY A 23 10.27 6.85 -2.96
CA GLY A 23 10.91 7.35 -1.74
C GLY A 23 10.67 6.43 -0.53
N VAL A 24 9.42 6.01 -0.30
CA VAL A 24 9.09 5.05 0.78
C VAL A 24 9.82 3.73 0.58
N ILE A 25 9.82 3.16 -0.64
CA ILE A 25 10.49 1.88 -0.92
C ILE A 25 11.99 1.96 -0.63
N LEU A 26 12.65 3.01 -1.12
CA LEU A 26 14.09 3.20 -0.93
C LEU A 26 14.45 3.44 0.54
N LEU A 27 13.69 4.29 1.24
CA LEU A 27 13.91 4.56 2.66
C LEU A 27 13.59 3.35 3.54
N ASN A 28 12.55 2.58 3.22
CA ASN A 28 12.27 1.32 3.90
C ASN A 28 13.44 0.34 3.72
N LYS A 29 13.93 0.17 2.48
CA LYS A 29 15.10 -0.69 2.22
C LYS A 29 16.32 -0.21 3.01
N PHE A 30 16.59 1.10 3.02
CA PHE A 30 17.70 1.68 3.75
C PHE A 30 17.59 1.42 5.26
N LEU A 31 16.44 1.71 5.87
CA LEU A 31 16.19 1.48 7.30
C LEU A 31 16.28 -0.01 7.66
N LEU A 32 15.55 -0.86 6.93
CA LEU A 32 15.40 -2.28 7.26
C LEU A 32 16.66 -3.11 6.98
N SER A 33 17.38 -2.80 5.90
CA SER A 33 18.53 -3.61 5.46
C SER A 33 19.88 -3.00 5.85
N ASN A 34 20.05 -1.68 5.76
CA ASN A 34 21.35 -1.04 5.92
C ASN A 34 21.54 -0.42 7.31
N TYR A 35 20.46 0.08 7.91
CA TYR A 35 20.51 0.81 9.19
C TYR A 35 20.19 -0.07 10.41
N GLY A 36 19.91 -1.36 10.21
CA GLY A 36 19.66 -2.33 11.28
C GLY A 36 18.25 -2.30 11.88
N PHE A 37 17.35 -1.46 11.38
CA PHE A 37 15.98 -1.35 11.88
C PHE A 37 15.09 -2.49 11.36
N ARG A 38 15.20 -3.70 11.90
CA ARG A 38 14.56 -4.91 11.34
C ARG A 38 13.10 -5.11 11.75
N PHE A 39 12.30 -4.04 11.75
CA PHE A 39 10.92 -4.04 12.25
C PHE A 39 9.91 -3.48 11.24
N PRO A 40 9.63 -4.18 10.12
CA PRO A 40 8.74 -3.71 9.07
C PRO A 40 7.27 -3.49 9.48
N ILE A 41 6.72 -4.26 10.42
CA ILE A 41 5.34 -4.10 10.90
C ILE A 41 5.25 -2.84 11.77
N PHE A 42 6.19 -2.67 12.69
CA PHE A 42 6.30 -1.44 13.48
C PHE A 42 6.58 -0.20 12.61
N LEU A 43 7.42 -0.32 11.58
CA LEU A 43 7.64 0.76 10.61
C LEU A 43 6.33 1.21 9.96
N THR A 44 5.50 0.25 9.56
CA THR A 44 4.17 0.53 9.00
C THR A 44 3.25 1.18 10.04
N MET A 45 3.34 0.77 11.30
CA MET A 45 2.60 1.43 12.39
C MET A 45 3.03 2.90 12.54
N CYS A 46 4.32 3.24 12.43
CA CYS A 46 4.81 4.62 12.40
C CYS A 46 4.24 5.41 11.20
N HIS A 47 4.14 4.78 10.02
CA HIS A 47 3.50 5.40 8.85
C HIS A 47 2.05 5.76 9.13
N MET A 48 1.29 4.83 9.73
CA MET A 48 -0.11 5.08 10.07
C MET A 48 -0.25 6.13 11.17
N ALA A 49 0.67 6.19 12.14
CA ALA A 49 0.71 7.26 13.14
C ALA A 49 0.93 8.64 12.49
N ALA A 50 1.89 8.74 11.58
CA ALA A 50 2.10 9.98 10.81
C ALA A 50 0.87 10.32 9.95
N CYS A 51 0.22 9.32 9.35
CA CYS A 51 -1.02 9.53 8.60
C CYS A 51 -2.14 10.09 9.48
N ALA A 52 -2.32 9.58 10.69
CA ALA A 52 -3.31 10.10 11.64
C ALA A 52 -3.00 11.54 12.04
N ILE A 53 -1.76 11.82 12.48
CA ILE A 53 -1.33 13.12 12.98
C ILE A 53 -1.39 14.18 11.86
N LEU A 54 -0.80 13.90 10.69
CA LEU A 54 -0.76 14.86 9.59
C LEU A 54 -2.13 15.11 8.96
N SER A 55 -3.00 14.08 8.89
CA SER A 55 -4.39 14.28 8.46
C SER A 55 -5.14 15.16 9.46
N TYR A 56 -4.97 14.92 10.77
CA TYR A 56 -5.60 15.72 11.82
C TYR A 56 -5.15 17.19 11.75
N ILE A 57 -3.84 17.43 11.63
CA ILE A 57 -3.28 18.78 11.47
C ILE A 57 -3.85 19.47 10.22
N SER A 58 -3.89 18.76 9.09
CA SER A 58 -4.36 19.31 7.82
C SER A 58 -5.85 19.68 7.84
N ILE A 59 -6.68 18.88 8.54
CA ILE A 59 -8.14 19.08 8.59
C ILE A 59 -8.51 20.10 9.66
N VAL A 60 -8.00 19.94 10.88
CA VAL A 60 -8.48 20.70 12.05
C VAL A 60 -7.77 22.05 12.16
N PHE A 61 -6.45 22.09 11.98
CA PHE A 61 -5.66 23.31 12.14
C PHE A 61 -5.56 24.09 10.84
N LEU A 62 -5.17 23.43 9.74
CA LEU A 62 -4.96 24.09 8.46
C LEU A 62 -6.26 24.26 7.65
N LYS A 63 -7.36 23.60 8.05
CA LYS A 63 -8.67 23.64 7.38
C LYS A 63 -8.59 23.43 5.86
N VAL A 64 -7.65 22.59 5.41
CA VAL A 64 -7.44 22.29 3.97
C VAL A 64 -8.69 21.65 3.37
N VAL A 65 -9.40 20.84 4.16
CA VAL A 65 -10.69 20.24 3.81
C VAL A 65 -11.62 20.27 5.03
N PRO A 66 -12.94 20.33 4.84
CA PRO A 66 -13.88 20.26 5.96
C PRO A 66 -13.81 18.89 6.64
N LEU A 67 -13.89 18.88 7.97
CA LEU A 67 -14.06 17.66 8.75
C LEU A 67 -15.43 17.05 8.41
N GLN A 68 -15.45 15.79 8.00
CA GLN A 68 -16.67 15.09 7.63
C GLN A 68 -17.05 14.09 8.71
N THR A 69 -18.21 14.28 9.33
CA THR A 69 -18.76 13.33 10.30
C THR A 69 -19.17 12.03 9.61
N LEU A 70 -19.03 10.92 10.34
CA LEU A 70 -19.52 9.62 9.89
C LEU A 70 -21.05 9.64 9.83
N LYS A 71 -21.61 9.29 8.69
CA LYS A 71 -23.06 9.38 8.43
C LYS A 71 -23.82 8.17 8.92
N SER A 72 -23.17 7.00 9.02
CA SER A 72 -23.82 5.74 9.37
C SER A 72 -22.86 4.73 9.98
N LYS A 73 -23.40 3.79 10.78
CA LYS A 73 -22.66 2.61 11.26
C LYS A 73 -22.12 1.77 10.12
N SER A 74 -22.86 1.66 9.00
CA SER A 74 -22.40 0.98 7.77
C SER A 74 -21.09 1.59 7.25
N GLN A 75 -21.03 2.92 7.19
CA GLN A 75 -19.84 3.62 6.73
C GLN A 75 -18.64 3.38 7.66
N PHE A 76 -18.86 3.41 8.99
CA PHE A 76 -17.82 3.08 9.96
C PHE A 76 -17.32 1.64 9.80
N VAL A 77 -18.22 0.67 9.64
CA VAL A 77 -17.85 -0.74 9.41
C VAL A 77 -17.01 -0.88 8.14
N LYS A 78 -17.38 -0.22 7.04
CA LYS A 78 -16.57 -0.23 5.79
C LYS A 78 -15.17 0.34 6.01
N ILE A 79 -15.03 1.43 6.78
CA ILE A 79 -13.71 2.02 7.10
C ILE A 79 -12.91 1.08 8.00
N ALA A 80 -13.53 0.48 9.01
CA ALA A 80 -12.90 -0.50 9.88
C ALA A 80 -12.43 -1.72 9.09
N THR A 81 -13.27 -2.27 8.21
CA THR A 81 -12.92 -3.36 7.30
C THR A 81 -11.76 -2.96 6.40
N LEU A 82 -11.78 -1.76 5.80
CA LEU A 82 -10.68 -1.25 4.98
C LEU A 82 -9.35 -1.26 5.75
N SER A 83 -9.39 -0.80 7.00
CA SER A 83 -8.22 -0.73 7.88
C SER A 83 -7.71 -2.12 8.27
N VAL A 84 -8.59 -3.01 8.71
CA VAL A 84 -8.23 -4.39 9.09
C VAL A 84 -7.66 -5.17 7.90
N VAL A 85 -8.25 -5.05 6.72
CA VAL A 85 -7.78 -5.69 5.49
C VAL A 85 -6.41 -5.15 5.09
N PHE A 86 -6.19 -3.84 5.21
CA PHE A 86 -4.88 -3.24 5.00
C PHE A 86 -3.83 -3.86 5.94
N CYS A 87 -4.11 -3.91 7.25
CA CYS A 87 -3.21 -4.49 8.24
C CYS A 87 -2.93 -5.97 7.97
N GLY A 88 -3.97 -6.75 7.68
CA GLY A 88 -3.83 -8.17 7.32
C GLY A 88 -2.97 -8.37 6.07
N SER A 89 -3.07 -7.46 5.10
CA SER A 89 -2.23 -7.50 3.90
C SER A 89 -0.75 -7.19 4.18
N VAL A 90 -0.48 -6.28 5.11
CA VAL A 90 0.89 -5.94 5.55
C VAL A 90 1.48 -7.09 6.35
N VAL A 91 0.75 -7.60 7.34
CA VAL A 91 1.20 -8.70 8.19
C VAL A 91 1.41 -9.96 7.36
N GLY A 92 0.43 -10.35 6.54
CA GLY A 92 0.52 -11.53 5.70
C GLY A 92 1.64 -11.45 4.67
N GLY A 93 1.88 -10.27 4.09
CA GLY A 93 3.00 -10.03 3.17
C GLY A 93 4.37 -10.13 3.85
N ASN A 94 4.48 -9.68 5.11
CA ASN A 94 5.72 -9.85 5.87
C ASN A 94 5.94 -11.30 6.32
N ILE A 95 4.87 -12.03 6.66
CA ILE A 95 4.96 -13.46 6.95
C ILE A 95 5.44 -14.23 5.73
N SER A 96 4.88 -13.97 4.54
CA SER A 96 5.25 -14.70 3.33
C SER A 96 6.73 -14.51 2.95
N LEU A 97 7.31 -13.32 3.20
CA LEU A 97 8.74 -13.05 2.99
C LEU A 97 9.66 -13.88 3.89
N ARG A 98 9.16 -14.45 5.01
CA ARG A 98 9.95 -15.36 5.86
C ARG A 98 10.09 -16.76 5.25
N TYR A 99 9.20 -17.13 4.33
CA TYR A 99 9.10 -18.48 3.77
C TYR A 99 9.39 -18.56 2.27
N LEU A 100 9.28 -17.45 1.56
CA LEU A 100 9.38 -17.40 0.10
C LEU A 100 10.39 -16.34 -0.33
N ALA A 101 11.07 -16.61 -1.44
CA ALA A 101 11.96 -15.64 -2.07
C ALA A 101 11.23 -14.32 -2.38
N VAL A 102 11.97 -13.20 -2.30
CA VAL A 102 11.42 -11.87 -2.57
C VAL A 102 10.91 -11.78 -4.02
N SER A 103 11.65 -12.33 -4.98
CA SER A 103 11.27 -12.40 -6.39
C SER A 103 9.97 -13.18 -6.60
N PHE A 104 9.80 -14.31 -5.91
CA PHE A 104 8.58 -15.10 -6.00
C PHE A 104 7.38 -14.38 -5.36
N ASN A 105 7.57 -13.70 -4.21
CA ASN A 105 6.54 -12.82 -3.63
C ASN A 105 6.13 -11.70 -4.60
N GLN A 106 7.08 -11.11 -5.33
CA GLN A 106 6.79 -10.09 -6.33
C GLN A 106 6.00 -10.66 -7.51
N ALA A 107 6.34 -11.87 -7.97
CA ALA A 107 5.60 -12.56 -9.03
C ALA A 107 4.15 -12.82 -8.62
N VAL A 108 3.91 -13.38 -7.43
CA VAL A 108 2.56 -13.56 -6.88
C VAL A 108 1.86 -12.20 -6.73
N GLY A 109 2.56 -11.19 -6.22
CA GLY A 109 2.05 -9.83 -6.07
C GLY A 109 1.64 -9.17 -7.40
N ALA A 110 2.24 -9.54 -8.53
CA ALA A 110 1.86 -9.04 -9.85
C ALA A 110 0.44 -9.44 -10.26
N THR A 111 -0.18 -10.42 -9.58
CA THR A 111 -1.59 -10.81 -9.77
C THR A 111 -2.59 -9.89 -9.07
N THR A 112 -2.14 -8.85 -8.34
CA THR A 112 -3.05 -7.90 -7.68
C THR A 112 -4.13 -7.32 -8.61
N PRO A 113 -3.84 -6.95 -9.88
CA PRO A 113 -4.87 -6.49 -10.81
C PRO A 113 -5.96 -7.53 -11.08
N PHE A 114 -5.62 -8.83 -11.09
CA PHE A 114 -6.60 -9.91 -11.26
C PHE A 114 -7.62 -9.92 -10.12
N PHE A 115 -7.14 -9.94 -8.88
CA PHE A 115 -8.01 -9.88 -7.70
C PHE A 115 -8.79 -8.56 -7.65
N THR A 116 -8.19 -7.46 -8.12
CA THR A 116 -8.84 -6.15 -8.13
C THR A 116 -10.00 -6.13 -9.11
N ALA A 117 -9.84 -6.65 -10.33
CA ALA A 117 -10.91 -6.80 -11.30
C ALA A 117 -12.03 -7.73 -10.79
N LEU A 118 -11.66 -8.84 -10.13
CA LEU A 118 -12.62 -9.76 -9.52
C LEU A 118 -13.45 -9.08 -8.43
N PHE A 119 -12.81 -8.43 -7.45
CA PHE A 119 -13.52 -7.75 -6.37
C PHE A 119 -14.31 -6.53 -6.85
N ALA A 120 -13.81 -5.78 -7.83
CA ALA A 120 -14.54 -4.68 -8.43
C ALA A 120 -15.83 -5.16 -9.13
N TYR A 121 -15.75 -6.27 -9.87
CA TYR A 121 -16.92 -6.92 -10.46
C TYR A 121 -17.91 -7.38 -9.39
N LEU A 122 -17.44 -8.07 -8.35
CA LEU A 122 -18.32 -8.55 -7.26
C LEU A 122 -19.01 -7.40 -6.51
N ALA A 123 -18.33 -6.26 -6.33
CA ALA A 123 -18.87 -5.12 -5.60
C ALA A 123 -19.80 -4.24 -6.44
N THR A 124 -19.62 -4.17 -7.77
CA THR A 124 -20.36 -3.23 -8.64
C THR A 124 -21.29 -3.93 -9.63
N LEU A 125 -21.14 -5.24 -9.83
CA LEU A 125 -21.75 -6.05 -10.89
C LEU A 125 -21.49 -5.51 -12.31
N LYS A 126 -20.46 -4.67 -12.49
CA LYS A 126 -20.03 -4.13 -13.78
C LYS A 126 -18.78 -4.84 -14.25
N ARG A 127 -18.82 -5.35 -15.48
CA ARG A 127 -17.66 -6.00 -16.11
C ARG A 127 -16.69 -4.96 -16.63
N GLU A 128 -15.41 -5.25 -16.44
CA GLU A 128 -14.33 -4.53 -17.11
C GLU A 128 -14.26 -4.91 -18.59
N ALA A 129 -13.49 -4.16 -19.38
CA ALA A 129 -13.27 -4.48 -20.79
C ALA A 129 -12.71 -5.90 -20.95
N TRP A 130 -13.14 -6.62 -21.99
CA TRP A 130 -12.65 -7.98 -22.27
C TRP A 130 -11.12 -8.06 -22.38
N VAL A 131 -10.52 -7.01 -22.93
CA VAL A 131 -9.06 -6.85 -23.04
C VAL A 131 -8.37 -6.93 -21.66
N THR A 132 -9.00 -6.40 -20.61
CA THR A 132 -8.49 -6.52 -19.23
C THR A 132 -8.43 -7.98 -18.81
N TYR A 133 -9.49 -8.76 -19.01
CA TYR A 133 -9.49 -10.18 -18.66
C TYR A 133 -8.46 -10.98 -19.47
N ALA A 134 -8.33 -10.69 -20.76
CA ALA A 134 -7.31 -11.30 -21.61
C ALA A 134 -5.88 -11.01 -21.11
N ALA A 135 -5.61 -9.79 -20.64
CA ALA A 135 -4.31 -9.42 -20.07
C ALA A 135 -4.02 -10.09 -18.72
N LEU A 136 -5.05 -10.53 -17.98
CA LEU A 136 -4.88 -11.21 -16.69
C LEU A 136 -4.52 -12.69 -16.83
N VAL A 137 -4.93 -13.35 -17.92
CA VAL A 137 -4.61 -14.77 -18.19
C VAL A 137 -3.09 -15.05 -18.14
N PRO A 138 -2.23 -14.36 -18.90
CA PRO A 138 -0.79 -14.63 -18.87
C PRO A 138 -0.16 -14.35 -17.49
N VAL A 139 -0.69 -13.37 -16.73
CA VAL A 139 -0.20 -13.05 -15.38
C VAL A 139 -0.46 -14.21 -14.42
N VAL A 140 -1.67 -14.77 -14.42
CA VAL A 140 -2.02 -15.92 -13.57
C VAL A 140 -1.25 -17.17 -14.00
N THR A 141 -1.17 -17.45 -15.30
CA THR A 141 -0.38 -18.55 -15.85
C THR A 141 1.08 -18.45 -15.46
N GLY A 142 1.67 -17.24 -15.53
CA GLY A 142 3.04 -16.98 -15.12
C GLY A 142 3.31 -17.33 -13.66
N VAL A 143 2.38 -17.03 -12.75
CA VAL A 143 2.50 -17.40 -11.32
C VAL A 143 2.36 -18.92 -11.12
N VAL A 144 1.48 -19.60 -11.85
CA VAL A 144 1.36 -21.06 -11.77
C VAL A 144 2.66 -21.73 -12.20
N ILE A 145 3.24 -21.31 -13.33
CA ILE A 145 4.52 -21.83 -13.82
C ILE A 145 5.64 -21.51 -12.83
N ALA A 146 5.73 -20.26 -12.36
CA ALA A 146 6.75 -19.85 -11.38
C ALA A 146 6.65 -20.65 -10.07
N SER A 147 5.43 -21.00 -9.64
CA SER A 147 5.22 -21.81 -8.42
C SER A 147 5.76 -23.23 -8.58
N GLY A 148 5.64 -23.83 -9.77
CA GLY A 148 6.19 -25.16 -10.05
C GLY A 148 7.71 -25.18 -10.25
N GLY A 149 8.31 -24.04 -10.55
CA GLY A 149 9.76 -23.89 -10.76
C GLY A 149 10.54 -23.31 -9.58
N GLU A 150 9.87 -22.87 -8.50
CA GLU A 150 10.51 -22.23 -7.36
C GLU A 150 11.17 -23.27 -6.43
N PRO A 151 12.52 -23.32 -6.34
CA PRO A 151 13.21 -24.34 -5.55
C PRO A 151 12.96 -24.23 -4.04
N SER A 152 12.66 -23.02 -3.55
CA SER A 152 12.36 -22.76 -2.13
C SER A 152 10.86 -22.60 -1.87
N PHE A 153 10.01 -23.28 -2.64
CA PHE A 153 8.57 -23.14 -2.50
C PHE A 153 8.09 -23.67 -1.14
N HIS A 154 7.38 -22.81 -0.41
CA HIS A 154 6.74 -23.16 0.86
C HIS A 154 5.25 -22.84 0.81
N PHE A 155 4.40 -23.87 0.90
CA PHE A 155 2.95 -23.74 0.69
C PHE A 155 2.29 -22.73 1.64
N PHE A 156 2.62 -22.75 2.93
CA PHE A 156 2.08 -21.76 3.88
C PHE A 156 2.51 -20.33 3.51
N GLY A 157 3.76 -20.14 3.09
CA GLY A 157 4.25 -18.84 2.63
C GLY A 157 3.50 -18.35 1.40
N PHE A 158 3.20 -19.26 0.48
CA PHE A 158 2.41 -18.98 -0.73
C PHE A 158 0.97 -18.60 -0.40
N VAL A 159 0.30 -19.34 0.50
CA VAL A 159 -1.05 -19.00 0.97
C VAL A 159 -1.08 -17.63 1.64
N MET A 160 -0.08 -17.30 2.46
CA MET A 160 0.02 -15.96 3.06
C MET A 160 0.25 -14.87 1.99
N CYS A 161 1.08 -15.14 0.98
CA CYS A 161 1.39 -14.21 -0.10
C CYS A 161 0.16 -13.91 -0.97
N ILE A 162 -0.56 -14.95 -1.40
CA ILE A 162 -1.75 -14.79 -2.24
C ILE A 162 -2.90 -14.15 -1.45
N SER A 163 -3.06 -14.50 -0.17
CA SER A 163 -4.04 -13.87 0.72
C SER A 163 -3.74 -12.40 0.95
N ALA A 164 -2.47 -12.04 1.18
CA ALA A 164 -2.04 -10.64 1.28
C ALA A 164 -2.27 -9.88 -0.04
N THR A 165 -2.07 -10.54 -1.17
CA THR A 165 -2.33 -9.98 -2.51
C THR A 165 -3.81 -9.72 -2.75
N ALA A 166 -4.67 -10.67 -2.41
CA ALA A 166 -6.13 -10.51 -2.45
C ALA A 166 -6.60 -9.41 -1.48
N ALA A 167 -6.06 -9.36 -0.26
CA ALA A 167 -6.37 -8.31 0.71
C ALA A 167 -5.96 -6.91 0.19
N ARG A 168 -4.78 -6.76 -0.42
CA ARG A 168 -4.36 -5.49 -1.06
C ARG A 168 -5.35 -5.07 -2.15
N ALA A 169 -5.79 -6.01 -2.98
CA ALA A 169 -6.79 -5.73 -4.01
C ALA A 169 -8.14 -5.32 -3.43
N PHE A 170 -8.65 -6.06 -2.45
CA PHE A 170 -9.93 -5.78 -1.79
C PHE A 170 -9.90 -4.40 -1.09
N LYS A 171 -8.80 -4.07 -0.41
CA LYS A 171 -8.53 -2.75 0.18
C LYS A 171 -8.67 -1.64 -0.87
N SER A 172 -8.03 -1.79 -2.04
CA SER A 172 -8.12 -0.79 -3.11
C SER A 172 -9.54 -0.61 -3.64
N VAL A 173 -10.31 -1.69 -3.79
CA VAL A 173 -11.72 -1.63 -4.23
C VAL A 173 -12.59 -0.94 -3.18
N LEU A 174 -12.49 -1.34 -1.92
CA LEU A 174 -13.28 -0.76 -0.82
C LEU A 174 -12.95 0.73 -0.62
N GLN A 175 -11.68 1.10 -0.75
CA GLN A 175 -11.22 2.50 -0.77
C GLN A 175 -11.88 3.28 -1.91
N GLY A 176 -11.89 2.72 -3.13
CA GLY A 176 -12.54 3.34 -4.28
C GLY A 176 -14.04 3.58 -4.05
N ILE A 177 -14.74 2.62 -3.45
CA ILE A 177 -16.16 2.74 -3.11
C ILE A 177 -16.39 3.88 -2.09
N LEU A 178 -15.60 3.94 -1.02
CA LEU A 178 -15.73 4.99 0.01
C LEU A 178 -15.41 6.41 -0.49
N LEU A 179 -14.56 6.53 -1.51
CA LEU A 179 -14.18 7.81 -2.12
C LEU A 179 -15.17 8.29 -3.20
N SER A 180 -15.96 7.38 -3.78
CA SER A 180 -16.80 7.66 -4.96
C SER A 180 -18.31 7.43 -4.74
N SER A 181 -18.74 6.70 -3.70
CA SER A 181 -20.16 6.41 -3.47
C SER A 181 -20.96 7.66 -3.16
N GLU A 182 -22.04 7.89 -3.90
CA GLU A 182 -23.05 8.89 -3.55
C GLU A 182 -23.67 8.51 -2.18
N GLY A 183 -23.87 9.51 -1.31
CA GLY A 183 -24.34 9.29 0.07
C GLY A 183 -23.23 9.04 1.10
N GLU A 184 -22.23 8.21 0.84
CA GLU A 184 -21.15 7.84 1.81
C GLU A 184 -19.77 8.47 1.50
N LYS A 185 -19.69 9.32 0.49
CA LYS A 185 -18.44 9.96 0.01
C LYS A 185 -17.60 10.61 1.11
N LEU A 186 -16.40 10.08 1.31
CA LEU A 186 -15.36 10.69 2.13
C LEU A 186 -14.29 11.37 1.27
N ASN A 187 -13.77 12.46 1.80
CA ASN A 187 -12.56 13.09 1.32
C ASN A 187 -11.36 12.21 1.72
N SER A 188 -10.36 12.11 0.84
CA SER A 188 -9.15 11.33 1.04
C SER A 188 -8.49 11.56 2.40
N MET A 189 -8.38 12.83 2.85
CA MET A 189 -7.79 13.14 4.16
C MET A 189 -8.66 12.65 5.33
N ASN A 190 -9.99 12.79 5.23
CA ASN A 190 -10.91 12.30 6.27
C ASN A 190 -10.90 10.77 6.33
N LEU A 191 -10.90 10.09 5.18
CA LEU A 191 -10.79 8.64 5.12
C LEU A 191 -9.49 8.15 5.77
N LEU A 192 -8.37 8.83 5.48
CA LEU A 192 -7.08 8.50 6.08
C LEU A 192 -7.06 8.78 7.59
N LEU A 193 -7.67 9.88 8.04
CA LEU A 193 -7.84 10.20 9.46
C LEU A 193 -8.61 9.11 10.22
N TYR A 194 -9.67 8.54 9.64
CA TYR A 194 -10.46 7.49 10.28
C TYR A 194 -9.82 6.09 10.17
N MET A 195 -9.19 5.77 9.04
CA MET A 195 -8.55 4.47 8.82
C MET A 195 -7.31 4.28 9.70
N SER A 196 -6.51 5.34 9.88
CA SER A 196 -5.17 5.23 10.46
C SER A 196 -5.15 4.82 11.94
N PRO A 197 -5.98 5.38 12.84
CA PRO A 197 -6.01 4.96 14.24
C PRO A 197 -6.43 3.49 14.40
N ILE A 198 -7.40 3.02 13.60
CA ILE A 198 -7.81 1.61 13.59
C ILE A 198 -6.62 0.74 13.15
N ALA A 199 -5.86 1.18 12.15
CA ALA A 199 -4.72 0.42 11.64
C ALA A 199 -3.62 0.28 12.71
N ILE A 200 -3.36 1.35 13.47
CA ILE A 200 -2.41 1.33 14.59
C ILE A 200 -2.85 0.31 15.64
N LEU A 201 -4.13 0.33 16.04
CA LEU A 201 -4.67 -0.61 17.03
C LEU A 201 -4.57 -2.07 16.58
N VAL A 202 -4.74 -2.34 15.29
CA VAL A 202 -4.63 -3.70 14.73
C VAL A 202 -3.17 -4.12 14.53
N LEU A 203 -2.29 -3.20 14.14
CA LEU A 203 -0.86 -3.49 13.92
C LEU A 203 -0.08 -3.61 15.22
N LEU A 204 -0.48 -2.91 16.28
CA LEU A 204 0.20 -2.95 17.57
C LEU A 204 0.40 -4.38 18.12
N PRO A 205 -0.65 -5.22 18.28
CA PRO A 205 -0.44 -6.60 18.74
C PRO A 205 0.38 -7.43 17.74
N ALA A 206 0.21 -7.21 16.44
CA ALA A 206 1.00 -7.91 15.42
C ALA A 206 2.49 -7.58 15.51
N ALA A 207 2.84 -6.30 15.73
CA ALA A 207 4.22 -5.87 15.94
C ALA A 207 4.78 -6.52 17.21
N LEU A 208 4.07 -6.45 18.34
CA LEU A 208 4.57 -7.03 19.60
C LEU A 208 4.78 -8.56 19.55
N ILE A 209 3.94 -9.29 18.81
CA ILE A 209 4.05 -10.75 18.69
C ILE A 209 5.12 -11.16 17.68
N MET A 210 5.20 -10.48 16.54
CA MET A 210 6.07 -10.90 15.44
C MET A 210 7.46 -10.26 15.44
N GLU A 211 7.60 -9.14 16.14
CA GLU A 211 8.80 -8.33 16.29
C GLU A 211 9.08 -8.15 17.79
N PRO A 212 9.48 -9.23 18.50
CA PRO A 212 9.77 -9.16 19.93
C PRO A 212 10.90 -8.16 20.18
N ASN A 213 10.82 -7.44 21.31
CA ASN A 213 11.76 -6.37 21.71
C ASN A 213 11.78 -5.13 20.81
N VAL A 214 10.82 -4.96 19.89
CA VAL A 214 10.77 -3.80 18.98
C VAL A 214 10.89 -2.46 19.69
N VAL A 215 10.34 -2.32 20.90
CA VAL A 215 10.41 -1.07 21.67
C VAL A 215 11.84 -0.83 22.17
N ASP A 216 12.44 -1.84 22.81
CA ASP A 216 13.78 -1.73 23.40
C ASP A 216 14.86 -1.56 22.33
N ASP A 217 14.78 -2.35 21.26
CA ASP A 217 15.73 -2.31 20.14
C ASP A 217 15.60 -1.02 19.32
N THR A 218 14.39 -0.47 19.18
CA THR A 218 14.21 0.85 18.57
C THR A 218 14.79 1.96 19.44
N LEU A 219 14.59 1.90 20.76
CA LEU A 219 15.10 2.92 21.68
C LEU A 219 16.63 2.87 21.79
N SER A 220 17.23 1.68 21.82
CA SER A 220 18.68 1.50 21.84
C SER A 220 19.32 2.02 20.55
N LEU A 221 18.81 1.59 19.39
CA LEU A 221 19.29 2.04 18.08
C LEU A 221 19.12 3.55 17.90
N GLY A 222 18.02 4.11 18.42
CA GLY A 222 17.78 5.55 18.40
C GLY A 222 18.66 6.37 19.35
N ARG A 223 19.21 5.75 20.40
CA ARG A 223 20.21 6.39 21.28
C ARG A 223 21.59 6.39 20.64
N GLU A 224 21.97 5.28 20.02
CA GLU A 224 23.25 5.12 19.32
C GLU A 224 23.31 5.99 18.06
N HIS A 225 22.19 6.06 17.33
CA HIS A 225 22.10 6.78 16.07
C HIS A 225 20.94 7.78 16.08
N LYS A 226 21.18 8.98 16.64
CA LYS A 226 20.16 10.05 16.70
C LYS A 226 19.56 10.42 15.33
N PHE A 227 20.31 10.23 14.24
CA PHE A 227 19.84 10.46 12.87
C PHE A 227 18.73 9.49 12.44
N MET A 228 18.61 8.33 13.09
CA MET A 228 17.54 7.35 12.86
C MET A 228 16.16 7.97 13.03
N TRP A 229 15.96 8.79 14.07
CA TRP A 229 14.66 9.43 14.32
C TRP A 229 14.26 10.37 13.20
N LEU A 230 15.22 11.11 12.62
CA LEU A 230 14.97 11.95 11.47
C LEU A 230 14.62 11.11 10.24
N LEU A 231 15.35 10.02 9.99
CA LEU A 231 15.05 9.12 8.87
C LEU A 231 13.66 8.47 9.00
N LEU A 232 13.30 8.02 10.21
CA LEU A 232 11.99 7.44 10.50
C LEU A 232 10.87 8.47 10.30
N LEU A 233 11.10 9.72 10.73
CA LEU A 233 10.17 10.82 10.51
C LEU A 233 10.01 11.14 9.02
N VAL A 234 11.11 11.30 8.28
CA VAL A 234 11.09 11.58 6.83
C VAL A 234 10.38 10.44 6.08
N ASN A 235 10.69 9.19 6.43
CA ASN A 235 10.05 8.02 5.85
C ASN A 235 8.54 7.99 6.14
N SER A 236 8.13 8.32 7.37
CA SER A 236 6.72 8.36 7.76
C SER A 236 5.94 9.52 7.12
N VAL A 237 6.57 10.69 6.95
CA VAL A 237 5.99 11.83 6.19
C VAL A 237 5.86 11.47 4.71
N MET A 238 6.86 10.80 4.13
CA MET A 238 6.78 10.32 2.76
C MET A 238 5.66 9.29 2.59
N ALA A 239 5.46 8.41 3.58
CA ALA A 239 4.36 7.44 3.59
C ALA A 239 2.98 8.13 3.67
N TYR A 240 2.85 9.23 4.42
CA TYR A 240 1.64 10.04 4.38
C TYR A 240 1.38 10.62 2.98
N SER A 241 2.40 11.22 2.34
CA SER A 241 2.29 11.73 0.97
C SER A 241 1.89 10.62 0.00
N ALA A 242 2.50 9.44 0.09
CA ALA A 242 2.19 8.27 -0.72
C ALA A 242 0.74 7.79 -0.52
N ASN A 243 0.25 7.71 0.73
CA ASN A 243 -1.12 7.29 1.02
C ASN A 243 -2.16 8.32 0.58
N LEU A 244 -1.93 9.60 0.85
CA LEU A 244 -2.83 10.67 0.46
C LEU A 244 -2.96 10.75 -1.07
N SER A 245 -1.82 10.76 -1.78
CA SER A 245 -1.79 10.78 -3.24
C SER A 245 -2.41 9.51 -3.84
N ASN A 246 -2.21 8.33 -3.24
CA ASN A 246 -2.88 7.09 -3.62
C ASN A 246 -4.41 7.22 -3.56
N PHE A 247 -4.95 7.80 -2.48
CA PHE A 247 -6.39 8.02 -2.33
C PHE A 247 -6.90 9.04 -3.35
N LEU A 248 -6.16 10.13 -3.58
CA LEU A 248 -6.51 11.14 -4.57
C LEU A 248 -6.52 10.58 -6.00
N VAL A 249 -5.49 9.80 -6.39
CA VAL A 249 -5.44 9.12 -7.69
C VAL A 249 -6.60 8.14 -7.83
N THR A 250 -6.87 7.32 -6.82
CA THR A 250 -8.00 6.36 -6.82
C THR A 250 -9.34 7.06 -7.04
N LYS A 251 -9.55 8.20 -6.38
CA LYS A 251 -10.77 9.01 -6.50
C LYS A 251 -10.97 9.57 -7.91
N HIS A 252 -9.89 9.91 -8.62
CA HIS A 252 -9.94 10.51 -9.95
C HIS A 252 -9.79 9.52 -11.10
N THR A 253 -9.48 8.26 -10.81
CA THR A 253 -9.28 7.19 -11.80
C THR A 253 -10.11 5.96 -11.42
N SER A 254 -9.46 4.87 -11.01
CA SER A 254 -10.09 3.67 -10.47
C SER A 254 -9.08 2.87 -9.63
N ALA A 255 -9.58 1.92 -8.83
CA ALA A 255 -8.73 0.97 -8.12
C ALA A 255 -7.87 0.12 -9.08
N LEU A 256 -8.43 -0.28 -10.23
CA LEU A 256 -7.72 -1.08 -11.22
C LEU A 256 -6.59 -0.30 -11.90
N THR A 257 -6.86 0.94 -12.32
CA THR A 257 -5.86 1.84 -12.94
C THR A 257 -4.66 2.02 -12.03
N LEU A 258 -4.89 2.21 -10.73
CA LEU A 258 -3.84 2.34 -9.74
C LEU A 258 -2.94 1.10 -9.67
N GLN A 259 -3.51 -0.10 -9.67
CA GLN A 259 -2.71 -1.33 -9.65
C GLN A 259 -1.89 -1.52 -10.92
N VAL A 260 -2.45 -1.19 -12.08
CA VAL A 260 -1.70 -1.21 -13.35
C VAL A 260 -0.53 -0.23 -13.29
N LEU A 261 -0.76 0.99 -12.80
CA LEU A 261 0.30 1.98 -12.62
C LEU A 261 1.40 1.48 -11.67
N THR A 262 1.04 0.81 -10.57
CA THR A 262 1.99 0.20 -9.63
C THR A 262 2.83 -0.90 -10.30
N SER A 263 2.20 -1.77 -11.10
CA SER A 263 2.91 -2.81 -11.86
C SER A 263 3.92 -2.20 -12.84
N LEU A 264 3.56 -1.09 -13.49
CA LEU A 264 4.48 -0.34 -14.36
C LEU A 264 5.65 0.27 -13.58
N THR A 265 5.40 0.84 -12.39
CA THR A 265 6.48 1.37 -11.53
C THR A 265 7.54 0.31 -11.26
N LEU A 266 7.09 -0.87 -10.87
CA LEU A 266 7.98 -1.97 -10.49
C LEU A 266 8.82 -2.42 -11.70
N PHE A 267 8.20 -2.54 -12.87
CA PHE A 267 8.87 -2.88 -14.11
C PHE A 267 9.99 -1.88 -14.46
N PHE A 268 9.69 -0.57 -14.44
CA PHE A 268 10.70 0.46 -14.73
C PHE A 268 11.83 0.50 -13.70
N LEU A 269 11.51 0.30 -12.42
CA LEU A 269 12.51 0.29 -11.36
C LEU A 269 13.46 -0.90 -11.50
N VAL A 270 12.93 -2.08 -11.81
CA VAL A 270 13.73 -3.29 -12.08
C VAL A 270 14.60 -3.09 -13.33
N LEU A 271 14.06 -2.52 -14.41
CA LEU A 271 14.83 -2.21 -15.62
C LEU A 271 15.97 -1.23 -15.35
N CYS A 272 15.72 -0.15 -14.60
CA CYS A 272 16.76 0.79 -14.21
C CYS A 272 17.85 0.13 -13.34
N VAL A 273 17.46 -0.73 -12.40
CA VAL A 273 18.44 -1.45 -11.55
C VAL A 273 19.26 -2.45 -12.38
N LEU A 274 18.62 -3.20 -13.28
CA LEU A 274 19.30 -4.14 -14.17
C LEU A 274 20.25 -3.43 -15.15
N HIS A 275 19.84 -2.27 -15.70
CA HIS A 275 20.70 -1.46 -16.57
C HIS A 275 21.93 -0.91 -15.83
N ASN A 276 21.80 -0.59 -14.53
CA ASN A 276 22.94 -0.18 -13.70
C ASN A 276 23.82 -1.36 -13.25
N TYR A 277 23.28 -2.58 -13.17
CA TYR A 277 24.04 -3.80 -12.81
C TYR A 277 24.70 -4.48 -14.01
N PHE A 278 24.16 -4.30 -15.22
CA PHE A 278 24.75 -4.75 -16.48
C PHE A 278 24.99 -3.55 -17.40
N PRO A 279 25.98 -2.69 -17.11
CA PRO A 279 26.25 -1.52 -17.93
C PRO A 279 26.84 -1.83 -19.32
N ASN A 280 27.22 -3.09 -19.60
CA ASN A 280 27.82 -3.49 -20.86
C ASN A 280 27.35 -4.88 -21.31
N TYR A 281 26.21 -4.91 -21.99
CA TYR A 281 26.01 -5.69 -23.21
C TYR A 281 25.40 -4.76 -24.26
#